data_AF-A0AAW4S7X1-F1
#
_entry.id   AF-A0AAW4S7X1-F1
#
_cell.length_a   1.000
_cell.length_b   1.000
_cell.length_c   1.000
_cell.angle_alpha   90.00
_cell.angle_beta   90.00
_cell.angle_gamma   90.00
#
_symmetry.space_group_name_H-M   'P 1'
#
loop_
_entity.id
_entity.type
_entity.pdbx_description
1 polymer ?
#
loop_
_entity_poly.entity_id
_entity_poly.type
_entity_poly.pdbx_seq_one_letter_code
_entity_poly.pdbx_strand_id
1 'polypeptide(L)' 'MDRRTACLHQANAFREKALADPEHRDQWIDEAIKWLERAMEASCRAVITMEGDNGSDAPAPAFETMAPHRRVIIRQ' A
#
# COMPACT_ATOMS: atom_id res chain seq x y z
N MET A 1 7.42 -15.38 11.72
CA MET A 1 7.60 -13.93 11.50
C MET A 1 6.58 -13.49 10.46
N ASP A 2 5.81 -12.44 10.75
CA ASP A 2 4.81 -11.92 9.81
C ASP A 2 5.47 -11.17 8.66
N ARG A 3 4.87 -11.30 7.46
CA ARG A 3 5.33 -10.59 6.26
C ARG A 3 5.37 -9.07 6.46
N ARG A 4 4.42 -8.51 7.22
CA ARG A 4 4.38 -7.10 7.60
C ARG A 4 5.63 -6.73 8.42
N THR A 5 5.94 -7.52 9.44
CA THR A 5 7.09 -7.32 10.32
C THR A 5 8.41 -7.37 9.53
N ALA A 6 8.55 -8.32 8.60
CA ALA A 6 9.72 -8.38 7.72
C ALA A 6 9.89 -7.12 6.85
N CYS A 7 8.80 -6.62 6.27
CA CYS A 7 8.84 -5.40 5.45
C CYS A 7 9.20 -4.15 6.28
N LEU A 8 8.70 -4.06 7.52
CA LEU A 8 9.06 -2.97 8.44
C LEU A 8 10.54 -3.00 8.84
N HIS A 9 11.10 -4.18 9.10
CA HIS A 9 12.53 -4.32 9.36
C HIS A 9 13.38 -3.87 8.17
N GLN A 10 12.99 -4.25 6.96
CA GLN A 10 13.68 -3.81 5.75
C GLN A 10 13.61 -2.28 5.56
N ALA A 11 12.43 -1.68 5.74
CA ALA A 11 12.29 -0.23 5.68
C ALA A 11 13.18 0.49 6.70
N ASN A 12 13.32 -0.05 7.92
CA ASN A 12 14.18 0.52 8.94
C ASN A 12 15.67 0.42 8.55
N ALA A 13 16.10 -0.70 7.98
CA ALA A 13 17.47 -0.87 7.50
C ALA A 13 17.84 0.15 6.41
N PHE A 14 16.90 0.50 5.53
CA PHE A 14 17.12 1.55 4.53
C PHE A 14 17.16 2.96 5.15
N ARG A 15 16.37 3.22 6.19
CA ARG A 15 16.47 4.49 6.94
C ARG A 15 17.81 4.64 7.63
N GLU A 16 18.36 3.58 8.20
CA GLU A 16 19.71 3.59 8.77
C GLU A 16 20.77 3.88 7.70
N LYS A 17 20.65 3.27 6.51
CA LYS A 17 21.50 3.58 5.36
C LYS A 17 21.39 5.04 4.92
N ALA A 18 20.17 5.60 4.90
CA ALA A 18 19.94 7.00 4.54
C ALA A 18 20.58 8.00 5.53
N LEU A 19 20.78 7.59 6.79
CA LEU A 19 21.50 8.38 7.78
C LEU A 19 23.02 8.22 7.65
N ALA A 20 23.49 7.03 7.29
CA ALA A 20 24.90 6.72 7.11
C ALA A 20 25.47 7.23 5.77
N ASP A 21 24.63 7.36 4.74
CA ASP A 21 24.98 7.78 3.39
C ASP A 21 24.05 8.93 2.94
N PRO A 22 24.41 10.18 3.26
CA PRO A 22 23.63 11.35 2.89
C PRO A 22 23.61 11.62 1.38
N GLU A 23 24.60 11.15 0.62
CA GLU A 23 24.68 11.36 -0.84
C GLU A 23 23.58 10.59 -1.57
N HIS A 24 23.27 9.38 -1.12
CA HIS A 24 22.19 8.55 -1.68
C HIS A 24 20.94 8.56 -0.80
N ARG A 25 20.82 9.55 0.08
CA ARG A 25 19.72 9.62 1.06
C ARG A 25 18.35 9.50 0.42
N ASP A 26 18.11 10.21 -0.67
CA ASP A 26 16.83 10.19 -1.36
C ASP A 26 16.53 8.81 -1.96
N GLN A 27 17.53 8.15 -2.55
CA GLN A 27 17.39 6.77 -3.05
C GLN A 27 17.07 5.79 -1.91
N TRP A 28 17.74 5.91 -0.76
CA TRP A 28 17.46 5.06 0.39
C TRP A 28 16.09 5.33 1.01
N ILE A 29 15.63 6.59 0.98
CA ILE A 29 14.27 6.95 1.40
C ILE A 29 13.23 6.34 0.44
N ASP A 30 13.45 6.41 -0.87
CA ASP A 30 12.55 5.81 -1.87
C ASP A 30 12.42 4.30 -1.67
N GLU A 31 13.53 3.59 -1.43
CA GLU A 31 13.50 2.16 -1.14
C GLU A 31 12.76 1.87 0.18
N ALA A 32 12.97 2.68 1.23
CA ALA A 32 12.24 2.54 2.49
C ALA A 32 10.72 2.72 2.30
N ILE A 33 10.29 3.67 1.46
CA ILE A 33 8.88 3.90 1.15
C ILE A 33 8.27 2.68 0.45
N LYS A 34 8.93 2.11 -0.56
CA LYS A 34 8.46 0.89 -1.24
C LYS A 34 8.23 -0.27 -0.27
N TRP A 35 9.11 -0.42 0.73
CA TRP A 35 8.95 -1.44 1.76
C TRP A 35 7.79 -1.16 2.71
N LEU A 36 7.52 0.11 3.03
CA LEU A 36 6.36 0.50 3.85
C LEU A 36 5.04 0.26 3.10
N GLU A 37 4.98 0.57 1.81
CA GLU A 37 3.82 0.29 0.96
C GLU A 37 3.51 -1.21 0.94
N ARG A 38 4.52 -2.05 0.72
CA ARG A 38 4.39 -3.52 0.79
C ARG A 38 3.95 -4.01 2.17
N ALA A 39 4.39 -3.36 3.25
CA ALA A 39 3.95 -3.68 4.60
C ALA A 39 2.47 -3.37 4.81
N MET A 40 1.97 -2.26 4.26
CA MET A 40 0.56 -1.88 4.29
C MET A 40 -0.29 -2.85 3.46
N GLU A 41 0.15 -3.22 2.26
CA GLU A 41 -0.54 -4.23 1.43
C GLU A 41 -0.65 -5.58 2.15
N ALA A 42 0.42 -6.02 2.83
CA ALA A 42 0.41 -7.24 3.62
C ALA A 42 -0.59 -7.15 4.79
N SER A 43 -0.75 -5.96 5.39
CA SER A 43 -1.76 -5.71 6.42
C SER A 43 -3.18 -5.78 5.85
N CYS A 44 -3.45 -5.15 4.70
CA CYS A 44 -4.77 -5.20 4.06
C CYS A 44 -5.17 -6.63 3.70
N ARG A 45 -4.25 -7.43 3.15
CA ARG A 45 -4.51 -8.85 2.85
C ARG A 45 -4.80 -9.66 4.11
N ALA A 46 -4.10 -9.40 5.22
CA ALA A 46 -4.33 -10.09 6.48
C ALA A 46 -5.71 -9.76 7.09
N VAL A 47 -6.17 -8.49 6.98
CA VAL A 47 -7.50 -8.07 7.44
C VAL A 47 -8.60 -8.73 6.61
N ILE A 48 -8.47 -8.77 5.28
CA ILE A 48 -9.45 -9.40 4.39
C ILE A 48 -9.57 -10.91 4.66
N THR A 49 -8.46 -11.59 5.00
CA THR A 49 -8.50 -13.00 5.39
C THR A 49 -9.14 -13.26 6.75
N MET A 50 -9.26 -12.26 7.63
CA MET A 50 -9.93 -12.40 8.94
C MET A 50 -11.45 -12.16 8.88
N GLU A 51 -11.98 -11.52 7.85
CA GLU A 51 -13.44 -11.38 7.64
C GLU A 51 -14.06 -12.59 6.89
N GLY A 52 -13.26 -13.57 6.49
CA GLY A 52 -13.66 -14.71 5.65
C GLY A 52 -14.08 -15.99 6.38
N ASP A 53 -14.36 -15.95 7.68
CA ASP A 53 -14.88 -17.12 8.42
C ASP A 53 -16.04 -16.75 9.35
N ASN A 54 -16.99 -15.95 8.85
CA ASN A 54 -18.33 -15.92 9.42
C ASN A 54 -19.33 -15.87 8.26
N GLY A 55 -19.77 -17.05 7.84
CA GLY A 55 -20.63 -17.23 6.68
C GLY A 55 -21.88 -16.36 6.71
N SER A 56 -22.06 -15.54 5.68
CA SER A 56 -23.33 -15.32 4.98
C SER A 56 -23.10 -14.33 3.82
N ASP A 57 -23.22 -14.85 2.61
CA ASP A 57 -23.77 -14.22 1.39
C ASP A 57 -23.65 -12.70 1.20
N ALA A 58 -22.75 -12.25 0.31
CA ALA A 58 -22.95 -11.10 -0.58
C ALA A 58 -21.82 -11.01 -1.65
N PRO A 59 -22.12 -10.70 -2.92
CA PRO A 59 -21.13 -10.70 -4.00
C PRO A 59 -20.35 -9.38 -4.10
N ALA A 60 -19.03 -9.53 -4.27
CA ALA A 60 -18.03 -8.67 -4.93
C ALA A 60 -18.13 -7.13 -4.82
N PRO A 61 -17.13 -6.44 -4.23
CA PRO A 61 -16.89 -5.04 -4.57
C PRO A 61 -16.28 -4.98 -5.97
N ALA A 62 -17.05 -4.41 -6.89
CA ALA A 62 -16.61 -4.05 -8.22
C ALA A 62 -15.33 -3.20 -8.14
N PHE A 63 -14.32 -3.63 -8.87
CA PHE A 63 -13.26 -2.77 -9.35
C PHE A 63 -13.94 -1.67 -10.17
N GLU A 64 -14.10 -0.46 -9.62
CA GLU A 64 -14.49 0.70 -10.42
C GLU A 64 -13.29 1.12 -11.29
N THR A 65 -13.18 0.42 -12.42
CA THR A 65 -12.52 0.88 -13.63
C THR A 65 -13.17 2.19 -14.08
N MET A 66 -12.36 3.25 -14.08
CA MET A 66 -12.37 4.42 -14.98
C MET A 66 -13.73 4.97 -15.47
N ALA A 67 -13.99 6.25 -15.22
CA ALA A 67 -14.51 7.12 -16.27
C ALA A 67 -14.18 8.61 -16.04
N PRO A 68 -13.93 9.39 -17.12
CA PRO A 68 -13.25 10.67 -17.07
C PRO A 68 -14.18 11.85 -16.75
N HIS A 69 -13.65 12.89 -16.13
CA HIS A 69 -14.38 14.13 -15.90
C HIS A 69 -14.71 14.83 -17.22
N ARG A 70 -15.96 14.73 -17.66
CA ARG A 70 -16.51 15.63 -18.68
C ARG A 70 -17.96 15.97 -18.36
N ARG A 71 -18.17 17.01 -17.55
CA ARG A 71 -19.46 17.69 -17.45
C ARG A 71 -19.38 19.00 -18.23
N VAL A 72 -19.70 18.91 -19.51
CA VAL A 72 -20.23 20.05 -20.28
C VAL A 72 -21.74 19.99 -20.12
N ILE A 73 -22.35 21.02 -19.53
CA ILE A 73 -23.77 21.27 -19.69
C ILE A 73 -23.90 22.71 -20.16
N ILE A 74 -24.33 22.86 -21.42
CA ILE A 74 -24.78 24.11 -22.04
C ILE A 74 -26.32 24.07 -22.04
N ARG A 75 -26.92 25.27 -21.97
CA ARG A 75 -28.30 25.70 -22.31
C ARG A 75 -29.21 25.89 -21.08
N GLN A 76 -30.00 26.95 -20.99
CA GLN A 76 -30.59 27.81 -22.03
C GLN A 76 -30.42 29.31 -21.72
#